data_AF-A0A7T2RW49-F1
#
_entry.id   AF-A0A7T2RW49-F1
#
_cell.length_a   1.000
_cell.length_b   1.000
_cell.length_c   1.000
_cell.angle_alpha   90.00
_cell.angle_beta   90.00
_cell.angle_gamma   90.00
#
_symmetry.space_group_name_H-M   'P 1'
#
loop_
_entity.id
_entity.type
_entity.pdbx_description
1 polymer ?
#
loop_
_entity_poly.entity_id
_entity_poly.type
_entity_poly.pdbx_seq_one_letter_code
_entity_poly.pdbx_strand_id
1 'polypeptide(L)'
;MNSDLDQTVYMLGMLSGLQAMTNDINSGGVVNVPKDIAAIVERGMVCLDNEKFWGAPNATRAVIWTLLPGAGEGKPDPYQTLKQSMQIGEQKGVRLSHAMYAIAAQASGDDAKIRDALKSYAASYSDEKQSNPQFKLIDSMASSMVQGISDRYWTEHTGTRTGDGGTAHFWDEKEDRSELDELFSES
;
A
#
# COMPACT_ATOMS: atom_id res chain seq x y z
N MET A 1 9.52 21.50 14.10
CA MET A 1 8.39 21.14 13.22
C MET A 1 7.17 21.21 14.10
N ASN A 2 6.45 22.34 14.04
CA ASN A 2 5.70 22.81 15.20
C ASN A 2 4.19 22.59 15.06
N SER A 3 3.70 22.38 13.84
CA SER A 3 2.28 22.07 13.57
C SER A 3 2.08 20.71 12.90
N ASP A 4 0.86 20.18 13.00
CA ASP A 4 0.43 18.95 12.33
C ASP A 4 0.49 19.09 10.80
N LEU A 5 0.23 20.30 10.29
CA LEU A 5 0.35 20.62 8.88
C LEU A 5 1.82 20.53 8.43
N ASP A 6 2.75 21.12 9.19
CA ASP A 6 4.19 21.05 8.87
C ASP A 6 4.65 19.59 8.81
N GLN A 7 4.21 18.78 9.77
CA GLN A 7 4.56 17.37 9.85
C GLN A 7 3.97 16.56 8.70
N THR A 8 2.72 16.85 8.30
CA THR A 8 2.07 16.23 7.15
C THR A 8 2.78 16.60 5.84
N VAL A 9 3.10 17.88 5.64
CA VAL A 9 3.83 18.36 4.46
C VAL A 9 5.23 17.74 4.39
N TYR A 10 5.93 17.66 5.52
CA TYR A 10 7.21 16.97 5.61
C TYR A 10 7.10 15.49 5.20
N MET A 11 6.10 14.78 5.73
CA MET A 11 5.85 13.38 5.36
C MET A 11 5.60 13.23 3.85
N LEU A 12 4.72 14.06 3.28
CA LEU A 12 4.40 14.02 1.85
C LEU A 12 5.61 14.36 0.96
N GLY A 13 6.46 15.28 1.39
CA GLY A 13 7.72 15.59 0.71
C GLY A 13 8.66 14.38 0.71
N MET A 14 8.79 13.69 1.84
CA MET A 14 9.59 12.46 1.95
C MET A 14 9.06 11.33 1.07
N LEU A 15 7.73 11.13 1.04
CA LEU A 15 7.09 10.14 0.16
C LEU A 15 7.29 10.47 -1.31
N SER A 16 7.20 11.75 -1.69
CA SER A 16 7.44 12.19 -3.07
C SER A 16 8.89 11.94 -3.50
N GLY A 17 9.86 12.18 -2.60
CA GLY A 17 11.26 11.83 -2.83
C GLY A 17 11.47 10.33 -3.04
N LEU A 18 10.84 9.50 -2.19
CA LEU A 18 10.90 8.05 -2.34
C LEU A 18 10.27 7.58 -3.66
N GLN A 19 9.12 8.15 -4.05
CA GLN A 19 8.45 7.86 -5.31
C GLN A 19 9.34 8.20 -6.52
N ALA A 20 10.06 9.33 -6.49
CA ALA A 20 10.99 9.71 -7.55
C ALA A 20 12.10 8.66 -7.73
N MET A 21 12.67 8.17 -6.63
CA MET A 21 13.66 7.11 -6.66
C MET A 21 13.07 5.80 -7.21
N THR A 22 11.90 5.38 -6.74
CA THR A 22 11.23 4.17 -7.23
C THR A 22 10.92 4.26 -8.72
N ASN A 23 10.46 5.41 -9.21
CA ASN A 23 10.16 5.62 -10.62
C ASN A 23 11.43 5.57 -11.49
N ASP A 24 12.56 6.14 -11.02
CA ASP A 24 13.83 6.04 -11.73
C ASP A 24 14.30 4.58 -11.80
N ILE A 25 14.22 3.82 -10.70
CA ILE A 25 14.52 2.38 -10.68
C ILE A 25 13.68 1.62 -11.72
N ASN A 26 12.36 1.85 -11.73
CA ASN A 26 11.44 1.20 -12.67
C ASN A 26 11.68 1.62 -14.13
N SER A 27 12.26 2.79 -14.38
CA SER A 27 12.66 3.25 -15.71
C SER A 27 14.02 2.73 -16.18
N GLY A 28 14.73 1.97 -15.33
CA GLY A 28 16.09 1.50 -15.63
C GLY A 28 17.21 2.47 -15.22
N GLY A 29 16.91 3.48 -14.39
CA GLY A 29 17.90 4.42 -13.84
C GLY A 29 18.30 5.56 -14.80
N VAL A 30 17.46 5.90 -15.78
CA VAL A 30 17.83 6.80 -16.89
C VAL A 30 18.00 8.25 -16.44
N VAL A 31 17.26 8.69 -15.41
CA VAL A 31 17.28 10.07 -14.92
C VAL A 31 18.24 10.26 -13.73
N ASN A 32 18.89 9.19 -13.28
CA ASN A 32 19.95 9.20 -12.25
C ASN A 32 19.49 9.81 -10.92
N VAL A 33 18.33 9.41 -10.42
CA VAL A 33 17.86 9.84 -9.10
C VAL A 33 18.77 9.23 -8.03
N PRO A 34 19.32 10.02 -7.11
CA PRO A 34 20.18 9.50 -6.05
C PRO A 34 19.46 8.48 -5.15
N LYS A 35 20.05 7.29 -4.98
CA LYS A 35 19.47 6.21 -4.16
C LYS A 35 19.61 6.45 -2.65
N ASP A 36 20.50 7.36 -2.24
CA ASP A 36 20.66 7.77 -0.84
C ASP A 36 19.43 8.53 -0.30
N ILE A 37 18.53 8.99 -1.19
CA ILE A 37 17.20 9.50 -0.83
C ILE A 37 16.46 8.50 0.06
N ALA A 38 16.52 7.20 -0.21
CA ALA A 38 15.88 6.21 0.65
C ALA A 38 16.42 6.24 2.09
N ALA A 39 17.73 6.42 2.27
CA ALA A 39 18.32 6.51 3.60
C ALA A 39 17.93 7.82 4.31
N ILE A 40 17.78 8.91 3.56
CA ILE A 40 17.27 10.20 4.08
C ILE A 40 15.81 10.04 4.53
N VAL A 41 14.97 9.44 3.68
CA VAL A 41 13.55 9.18 3.99
C VAL A 41 13.41 8.24 5.18
N GLU A 42 14.14 7.13 5.22
CA GLU A 42 14.07 6.15 6.32
C GLU A 42 14.37 6.79 7.67
N ARG A 43 15.45 7.58 7.75
CA ARG A 43 15.82 8.30 8.97
C ARG A 43 14.83 9.41 9.32
N GLY A 44 14.33 10.14 8.32
CA GLY A 44 13.39 11.23 8.56
C GLY A 44 12.01 10.76 9.01
N MET A 45 11.57 9.57 8.58
CA MET A 45 10.32 8.97 9.05
C MET A 45 10.36 8.62 10.55
N VAL A 46 11.54 8.47 11.17
CA VAL A 46 11.69 8.30 12.62
C VAL A 46 11.28 9.57 13.40
N CYS A 47 11.31 10.74 12.75
CA CYS A 47 10.94 12.02 13.37
C CYS A 47 9.42 12.25 13.43
N LEU A 48 8.62 11.34 12.85
CA LEU A 48 7.17 11.41 12.82
C LEU A 48 6.56 10.37 13.75
N ASP A 49 5.47 10.76 14.42
CA ASP A 49 4.72 9.84 15.26
C ASP A 49 3.90 8.86 14.38
N ASN A 50 4.17 7.57 14.53
CA ASN A 50 3.59 6.55 13.65
C ASN A 50 2.07 6.41 13.83
N GLU A 51 1.55 6.54 15.04
CA GLU A 51 0.11 6.39 15.30
C GLU A 51 -0.68 7.62 14.85
N LYS A 52 -0.14 8.80 15.09
CA LYS A 52 -0.69 10.09 14.64
C LYS A 52 -0.78 10.14 13.12
N PHE A 53 0.26 9.67 12.44
CA PHE A 53 0.30 9.59 10.98
C PHE A 53 -0.07 8.19 10.46
N TRP A 54 -1.12 7.60 11.03
CA TRP A 54 -1.89 6.48 10.46
C TRP A 54 -1.06 5.27 10.00
N GLY A 55 0.05 5.00 10.69
CA GLY A 55 0.98 3.92 10.39
C GLY A 55 1.92 4.19 9.20
N ALA A 56 1.75 5.32 8.51
CA ALA A 56 2.48 5.63 7.29
C ALA A 56 4.00 5.78 7.49
N PRO A 57 4.52 6.38 8.58
CA PRO A 57 5.96 6.46 8.78
C PRO A 57 6.65 5.08 8.81
N ASN A 58 6.16 4.14 9.62
CA ASN A 58 6.76 2.80 9.67
C ASN A 58 6.48 1.98 8.41
N ALA A 59 5.31 2.14 7.78
CA ALA A 59 5.03 1.50 6.50
C ALA A 59 6.02 1.97 5.42
N THR A 60 6.34 3.26 5.37
CA THR A 60 7.34 3.81 4.45
C THR A 60 8.72 3.19 4.68
N ARG A 61 9.13 3.09 5.95
CA ARG A 61 10.42 2.47 6.31
C ARG A 61 10.46 1.00 5.90
N ALA A 62 9.38 0.26 6.13
CA ALA A 62 9.27 -1.13 5.72
C ALA A 62 9.30 -1.31 4.18
N VAL A 63 8.65 -0.43 3.42
CA VAL A 63 8.79 -0.40 1.95
C VAL A 63 10.26 -0.25 1.56
N ILE A 64 11.00 0.67 2.18
CA ILE A 64 12.43 0.87 1.91
C ILE A 64 13.25 -0.40 2.21
N TRP A 65 12.98 -1.05 3.34
CA TRP A 65 13.66 -2.30 3.72
C TRP A 65 13.37 -3.45 2.76
N THR A 66 12.23 -3.41 2.06
CA THR A 66 11.84 -4.41 1.06
C THR A 66 12.48 -4.10 -0.29
N LEU A 67 12.49 -2.83 -0.70
CA LEU A 67 12.94 -2.41 -2.02
C LEU A 67 14.47 -2.42 -2.20
N LEU A 68 15.22 -2.12 -1.13
CA LEU A 68 16.67 -1.96 -1.20
C LEU A 68 17.41 -3.15 -0.60
N PRO A 69 18.26 -3.84 -1.37
CA PRO A 69 19.10 -4.92 -0.85
C PRO A 69 19.93 -4.46 0.36
N GLY A 70 19.89 -5.24 1.44
CA GLY A 70 20.61 -4.96 2.69
C GLY A 70 19.98 -3.89 3.60
N ALA A 71 18.97 -3.12 3.14
CA ALA A 71 18.38 -2.06 3.95
C ALA A 71 17.57 -2.57 5.16
N GLY A 72 17.13 -3.84 5.12
CA GLY A 72 16.43 -4.51 6.22
C GLY A 72 17.33 -5.19 7.25
N GLU A 73 18.66 -5.19 7.09
CA GLU A 73 19.55 -5.87 8.03
C GLU A 73 19.45 -5.26 9.44
N GLY A 74 19.22 -6.12 10.44
CA GLY A 74 19.02 -5.70 11.84
C GLY A 74 17.71 -4.92 12.10
N LYS A 75 16.79 -4.88 11.13
CA LYS A 75 15.46 -4.27 11.27
C LYS A 75 14.38 -5.35 11.53
N PRO A 76 13.20 -4.95 12.04
CA PRO A 76 12.04 -5.85 12.09
C PRO A 76 11.64 -6.36 10.70
N ASP A 77 10.87 -7.44 10.66
CA ASP A 77 10.33 -7.97 9.40
C ASP A 77 9.49 -6.89 8.68
N PRO A 78 9.81 -6.56 7.41
CA PRO A 78 9.12 -5.50 6.69
C PRO A 78 7.62 -5.77 6.51
N TYR A 79 7.23 -6.99 6.19
CA TYR A 79 5.84 -7.32 5.91
C TYR A 79 5.00 -7.36 7.18
N GLN A 80 5.55 -7.84 8.30
CA GLN A 80 4.94 -7.72 9.61
C GLN A 80 4.76 -6.26 10.02
N THR A 81 5.77 -5.42 9.77
CA THR A 81 5.70 -3.97 10.04
C THR A 81 4.61 -3.31 9.19
N LEU A 82 4.50 -3.67 7.91
CA LEU A 82 3.44 -3.19 7.02
C LEU A 82 2.06 -3.61 7.52
N LYS A 83 1.87 -4.87 7.92
CA LYS A 83 0.60 -5.37 8.47
C LYS A 83 0.19 -4.64 9.75
N GLN A 84 1.14 -4.35 10.64
CA GLN A 84 0.88 -3.53 11.84
C GLN A 84 0.48 -2.09 11.46
N SER A 85 1.18 -1.48 10.51
CA SER A 85 0.84 -0.14 10.03
C SER A 85 -0.52 -0.07 9.33
N MET A 86 -0.94 -1.13 8.63
CA MET A 86 -2.28 -1.22 8.04
C MET A 86 -3.38 -1.19 9.11
N GLN A 87 -3.20 -1.92 10.22
CA GLN A 87 -4.15 -1.91 11.33
C GLN A 87 -4.32 -0.50 11.92
N ILE A 88 -3.22 0.24 12.09
CA ILE A 88 -3.27 1.64 12.54
C ILE A 88 -4.01 2.50 11.51
N GLY A 89 -3.69 2.35 10.22
CA GLY A 89 -4.34 3.08 9.14
C GLY A 89 -5.85 2.87 9.09
N GLU A 90 -6.32 1.63 9.25
CA GLU A 90 -7.74 1.28 9.34
C GLU A 90 -8.42 1.95 10.53
N GLN A 91 -7.82 1.88 11.72
CA GLN A 91 -8.37 2.52 12.93
C GLN A 91 -8.46 4.04 12.80
N LYS A 92 -7.55 4.66 12.04
CA LYS A 92 -7.53 6.11 11.80
C LYS A 92 -8.33 6.54 10.58
N GLY A 93 -8.87 5.59 9.82
CA GLY A 93 -9.63 5.83 8.59
C GLY A 93 -8.79 6.35 7.42
N VAL A 94 -7.50 5.98 7.34
CA VAL A 94 -6.55 6.40 6.28
C VAL A 94 -5.76 5.19 5.77
N ARG A 95 -5.97 4.79 4.51
CA ARG A 95 -5.43 3.56 3.89
C ARG A 95 -4.06 3.71 3.24
N LEU A 96 -3.32 4.78 3.54
CA LEU A 96 -1.99 4.99 2.95
C LEU A 96 -1.03 3.82 3.23
N SER A 97 -1.11 3.22 4.42
CA SER A 97 -0.33 2.02 4.78
C SER A 97 -0.70 0.78 3.94
N HIS A 98 -1.95 0.66 3.50
CA HIS A 98 -2.37 -0.40 2.55
C HIS A 98 -1.75 -0.19 1.17
N ALA A 99 -1.74 1.04 0.67
CA ALA A 99 -1.05 1.37 -0.57
C ALA A 99 0.45 1.05 -0.51
N MET A 100 1.10 1.34 0.61
CA MET A 100 2.51 0.99 0.83
C MET A 100 2.74 -0.52 0.84
N TYR A 101 1.83 -1.31 1.44
CA TYR A 101 1.93 -2.76 1.37
C TYR A 101 1.77 -3.27 -0.07
N ALA A 102 0.79 -2.75 -0.82
CA ALA A 102 0.60 -3.11 -2.23
C ALA A 102 1.83 -2.78 -3.08
N ILE A 103 2.49 -1.63 -2.85
CA ILE A 103 3.74 -1.24 -3.54
C ILE A 103 4.86 -2.25 -3.22
N ALA A 104 5.05 -2.59 -1.94
CA ALA A 104 6.07 -3.56 -1.53
C ALA A 104 5.80 -4.96 -2.09
N ALA A 105 4.53 -5.38 -2.14
CA ALA A 105 4.11 -6.64 -2.73
C ALA A 105 4.38 -6.67 -4.25
N GLN A 106 3.95 -5.64 -4.98
CA GLN A 106 4.22 -5.50 -6.41
C GLN A 106 5.71 -5.56 -6.73
N ALA A 107 6.54 -4.83 -5.98
CA ALA A 107 7.97 -4.81 -6.21
C ALA A 107 8.66 -6.15 -5.93
N SER A 108 8.06 -7.02 -5.12
CA SER A 108 8.58 -8.37 -4.87
C SER A 108 8.31 -9.35 -6.00
N GLY A 109 7.33 -9.07 -6.87
CA GLY A 109 6.87 -10.00 -7.91
C GLY A 109 6.21 -11.27 -7.38
N ASP A 110 5.89 -11.33 -6.08
CA ASP A 110 5.23 -12.47 -5.46
C ASP A 110 3.70 -12.31 -5.52
N ASP A 111 3.07 -13.09 -6.40
CA ASP A 111 1.62 -13.08 -6.61
C ASP A 111 0.82 -13.27 -5.32
N ALA A 112 1.29 -14.12 -4.40
CA ALA A 112 0.58 -14.36 -3.15
C ALA A 112 0.55 -13.08 -2.30
N LYS A 113 1.65 -12.33 -2.26
CA LYS A 113 1.70 -11.04 -1.55
C LYS A 113 0.87 -9.96 -2.24
N ILE A 114 0.88 -9.92 -3.57
CA ILE A 114 0.07 -8.95 -4.34
C ILE A 114 -1.41 -9.16 -4.04
N ARG A 115 -1.87 -10.42 -4.15
CA ARG A 115 -3.26 -10.78 -3.85
C ARG A 115 -3.62 -10.52 -2.39
N ASP A 116 -2.76 -10.86 -1.44
CA ASP A 116 -2.96 -10.56 -0.01
C ASP A 116 -3.12 -9.05 0.24
N ALA A 117 -2.28 -8.22 -0.39
CA ALA A 117 -2.35 -6.77 -0.25
C ALA A 117 -3.64 -6.18 -0.84
N LEU A 118 -4.05 -6.63 -2.03
CA LEU A 118 -5.28 -6.17 -2.69
C LEU A 118 -6.53 -6.60 -1.90
N LYS A 119 -6.59 -7.86 -1.45
CA LYS A 119 -7.70 -8.35 -0.61
C LYS A 119 -7.77 -7.62 0.72
N SER A 120 -6.62 -7.40 1.36
CA SER A 120 -6.55 -6.64 2.63
C SER A 120 -7.09 -5.22 2.44
N TYR A 121 -6.73 -4.56 1.34
CA TYR A 121 -7.24 -3.23 1.03
C TYR A 121 -8.75 -3.24 0.76
N ALA A 122 -9.26 -4.19 -0.01
CA ALA A 122 -10.69 -4.31 -0.26
C ALA A 122 -11.48 -4.53 1.06
N ALA A 123 -10.97 -5.39 1.94
CA ALA A 123 -11.55 -5.66 3.26
C ALA A 123 -11.40 -4.50 4.26
N SER A 124 -10.59 -3.48 3.94
CA SER A 124 -10.41 -2.30 4.79
C SER A 124 -11.60 -1.34 4.74
N TYR A 125 -12.52 -1.51 3.78
CA TYR A 125 -13.76 -0.76 3.67
C TYR A 125 -14.93 -1.60 4.19
N SER A 126 -15.65 -1.07 5.15
CA SER A 126 -16.92 -1.61 5.64
C SER A 126 -17.77 -0.47 6.20
N ASP A 127 -19.05 -0.72 6.49
CA ASP A 127 -19.94 0.27 7.11
C ASP A 127 -19.37 0.81 8.43
N GLU A 128 -18.62 -0.02 9.17
CA GLU A 128 -17.95 0.33 10.42
C GLU A 128 -16.58 1.00 10.22
N LYS A 129 -15.93 0.79 9.06
CA LYS A 129 -14.59 1.30 8.74
C LYS A 129 -14.66 2.39 7.68
N GLN A 130 -15.26 3.52 8.01
CA GLN A 130 -15.34 4.64 7.07
C GLN A 130 -14.03 5.43 6.95
N SER A 131 -13.86 6.16 5.84
CA SER A 131 -12.73 7.06 5.65
C SER A 131 -12.84 8.30 6.54
N ASN A 132 -11.72 8.72 7.11
CA ASN A 132 -11.68 9.92 7.94
C ASN A 132 -11.92 11.18 7.09
N PRO A 133 -12.97 11.99 7.36
CA PRO A 133 -13.30 13.18 6.57
C PRO A 133 -12.14 14.18 6.43
N GLN A 134 -11.30 14.31 7.45
CA GLN A 134 -10.17 15.24 7.45
C GLN A 134 -9.07 14.84 6.47
N PHE A 135 -8.90 13.54 6.23
CA PHE A 135 -7.80 12.99 5.43
C PHE A 135 -8.30 12.29 4.15
N LYS A 136 -9.52 12.61 3.69
CA LYS A 136 -10.10 12.04 2.47
C LYS A 136 -9.21 12.14 1.24
N LEU A 137 -8.45 13.23 1.10
CA LEU A 137 -7.50 13.38 -0.01
C LEU A 137 -6.41 12.30 0.04
N ILE A 138 -5.82 12.08 1.21
CA ILE A 138 -4.76 11.07 1.41
C ILE A 138 -5.31 9.66 1.19
N ASP A 139 -6.52 9.41 1.68
CA ASP A 139 -7.20 8.13 1.47
C ASP A 139 -7.49 7.87 -0.02
N SER A 140 -8.00 8.87 -0.74
CA SER A 140 -8.25 8.79 -2.18
C SER A 140 -6.97 8.60 -3.01
N MET A 141 -5.87 9.23 -2.59
CA MET A 141 -4.55 8.97 -3.18
C MET A 141 -4.13 7.51 -2.98
N ALA A 142 -4.30 6.97 -1.77
CA ALA A 142 -4.03 5.56 -1.50
C ALA A 142 -4.88 4.64 -2.38
N SER A 143 -6.17 4.94 -2.53
CA SER A 143 -7.07 4.21 -3.44
C SER A 143 -6.58 4.23 -4.89
N SER A 144 -6.14 5.39 -5.37
CA SER A 144 -5.61 5.53 -6.73
C SER A 144 -4.33 4.71 -6.94
N MET A 145 -3.44 4.67 -5.94
CA MET A 145 -2.23 3.85 -5.98
C MET A 145 -2.56 2.35 -6.02
N VAL A 146 -3.45 1.88 -5.15
CA VAL A 146 -3.86 0.47 -5.11
C VAL A 146 -4.57 0.06 -6.40
N GLN A 147 -5.46 0.91 -6.92
CA GLN A 147 -6.13 0.66 -8.20
C GLN A 147 -5.12 0.53 -9.35
N GLY A 148 -4.10 1.40 -9.41
CA GLY A 148 -3.06 1.30 -10.43
C GLY A 148 -2.27 0.00 -10.36
N ILE A 149 -2.00 -0.50 -9.15
CA ILE A 149 -1.32 -1.79 -8.93
C ILE A 149 -2.22 -2.94 -9.36
N SER A 150 -3.50 -2.91 -8.97
CA SER A 150 -4.49 -3.90 -9.39
C SER A 150 -4.65 -3.92 -10.91
N ASP A 151 -4.78 -2.76 -11.55
CA ASP A 151 -4.95 -2.65 -13.01
C ASP A 151 -3.78 -3.25 -13.75
N ARG A 152 -2.56 -3.00 -13.26
CA ARG A 152 -1.35 -3.62 -13.82
C ARG A 152 -1.39 -5.13 -13.63
N TYR A 153 -1.68 -5.61 -12.43
CA TYR A 153 -1.72 -7.04 -12.12
C TYR A 153 -2.70 -7.79 -13.02
N TRP A 154 -3.92 -7.27 -13.17
CA TRP A 154 -4.92 -7.81 -14.09
C TRP A 154 -4.46 -7.73 -15.54
N THR A 155 -3.91 -6.59 -15.98
CA THR A 155 -3.48 -6.42 -17.38
C THR A 155 -2.38 -7.42 -17.76
N GLU A 156 -1.44 -7.67 -16.86
CA GLU A 156 -0.34 -8.63 -17.09
C GLU A 156 -0.82 -10.07 -17.22
N HIS A 157 -1.95 -10.44 -16.60
CA HIS A 157 -2.45 -11.82 -16.58
C HIS A 157 -3.61 -12.09 -17.54
N THR A 158 -4.51 -11.12 -17.72
CA THR A 158 -5.76 -11.28 -18.49
C THR A 158 -5.84 -10.36 -19.71
N GLY A 159 -4.97 -9.34 -19.81
CA GLY A 159 -5.02 -8.32 -20.86
C GLY A 159 -6.11 -7.26 -20.65
N THR A 160 -6.77 -7.23 -19.49
CA THR A 160 -7.80 -6.24 -19.14
C THR A 160 -7.44 -5.52 -17.84
N ARG A 161 -8.01 -4.33 -17.63
CA ARG A 161 -7.93 -3.67 -16.31
C ARG A 161 -8.76 -4.42 -15.27
N THR A 162 -8.57 -4.05 -14.01
CA THR A 162 -9.37 -4.55 -12.89
C THR A 162 -10.85 -4.24 -13.14
N GLY A 163 -11.71 -5.26 -13.09
CA GLY A 163 -13.17 -5.08 -13.09
C GLY A 163 -13.69 -4.68 -11.70
N ASP A 164 -15.00 -4.45 -11.61
CA ASP A 164 -15.65 -4.20 -10.32
C ASP A 164 -15.41 -5.38 -9.36
N GLY A 165 -14.97 -5.09 -8.13
CA GLY A 165 -14.61 -6.12 -7.15
C GLY A 165 -13.30 -6.87 -7.42
N GLY A 166 -12.57 -6.54 -8.50
CA GLY A 166 -11.34 -7.24 -8.90
C GLY A 166 -10.14 -7.05 -7.97
N THR A 167 -10.26 -6.22 -6.93
CA THR A 167 -9.30 -6.14 -5.82
C THR A 167 -9.54 -7.22 -4.75
N ALA A 168 -10.75 -7.76 -4.68
CA ALA A 168 -11.14 -8.80 -3.72
C ALA A 168 -11.17 -10.21 -4.33
N HIS A 169 -11.57 -10.30 -5.61
CA HIS A 169 -11.75 -11.57 -6.32
C HIS A 169 -10.93 -11.58 -7.61
N PHE A 170 -10.22 -12.67 -7.88
CA PHE A 170 -9.32 -12.78 -9.04
C PHE A 170 -9.86 -13.74 -10.11
N TRP A 171 -9.38 -13.57 -11.36
CA TRP A 171 -9.89 -14.27 -12.55
C TRP A 171 -9.78 -15.81 -12.50
N ASP A 172 -8.89 -16.36 -11.68
CA ASP A 172 -8.61 -17.78 -11.55
C ASP A 172 -9.13 -18.38 -10.24
N GLU A 173 -9.81 -17.58 -9.41
CA GLU A 173 -10.49 -18.08 -8.23
C GLU A 173 -11.77 -18.79 -8.62
N LYS A 174 -11.96 -20.01 -8.12
CA LYS A 174 -13.24 -20.69 -8.25
C LYS A 174 -14.23 -19.98 -7.33
N GLU A 175 -15.32 -19.47 -7.89
CA GLU A 175 -16.49 -19.12 -7.09
C GLU A 175 -16.92 -20.36 -6.30
N ASP A 176 -16.97 -20.24 -4.97
CA ASP A 176 -17.65 -21.22 -4.15
C ASP A 176 -19.15 -21.03 -4.36
N ARG A 177 -19.69 -21.73 -5.36
CA ARG A 177 -21.10 -21.61 -5.79
C ARG A 177 -22.06 -22.30 -4.82
N SER A 178 -21.59 -22.83 -3.70
CA SER A 178 -22.42 -23.53 -2.71
C SER A 178 -23.55 -22.65 -2.16
N GLU A 179 -23.29 -21.37 -1.89
CA GLU A 179 -24.34 -20.45 -1.38
C GLU A 179 -25.39 -20.11 -2.44
N LEU A 180 -24.99 -20.00 -3.71
CA LEU A 180 -25.92 -19.76 -4.81
C LEU A 180 -26.76 -21.01 -5.10
N ASP A 181 -26.14 -22.20 -5.09
CA ASP A 181 -26.84 -23.47 -5.29
C ASP A 181 -27.85 -23.74 -4.16
N GLU A 182 -27.56 -23.36 -2.91
CA GLU A 182 -28.54 -23.43 -1.81
C GLU A 182 -29.73 -22.47 -2.03
N LEU A 183 -29.47 -21.23 -2.43
CA LEU A 183 -30.50 -20.20 -2.72
C LEU A 183 -31.46 -20.59 -3.86
N PHE A 184 -30.99 -21.35 -4.84
CA PHE A 184 -31.80 -21.85 -5.96
C PHE A 184 -32.32 -23.28 -5.76
N SER A 185 -31.93 -23.96 -4.68
CA SER A 185 -32.46 -25.29 -4.31
C SER A 185 -33.78 -25.22 -3.53
N GLU A 186 -34.14 -24.04 -3.02
CA GLU A 186 -35.41 -23.78 -2.33
C GLU A 186 -36.54 -23.24 -3.24
N SER A 187 -36.37 -23.20 -4.57
CA SER A 187 -37.43 -22.79 -5.53
C SER A 187 -38.11 -23.95 -6.26
#